data_AF-A0A7H4M7D8-F1
#
_entry.id   AF-A0A7H4M7D8-F1
#
_cell.length_a   1.000
_cell.length_b   1.000
_cell.length_c   1.000
_cell.angle_alpha   90.00
_cell.angle_beta   90.00
_cell.angle_gamma   90.00
#
_symmetry.space_group_name_H-M   'P 1'
#
loop_
_entity.id
_entity.type
_entity.pdbx_description
1 polymer ?
#
loop_
_entity_poly.entity_id
_entity_poly.type
_entity_poly.pdbx_seq_one_letter_code
_entity_poly.pdbx_strand_id
1 'polypeptide(L)'
;MRQYSGSGKRWGEFSELRELLERAIIDAPPVLVRDGGVIAPGYNAELDEWRGLADGATDYLDRLEVRERERLGLDTLKVGYNAVHGYYIQISRGQSQHAPIHYVRRQTLKNAERYIIPELKEYEDKVLTSKGKALALEKQL
;
A
#
# COMPACT_ATOMS: atom_id res chain seq x y z
N MET A 1 -6.67 47.99 -47.47
CA MET A 1 -5.87 46.75 -47.61
C MET A 1 -4.78 46.76 -46.56
N ARG A 2 -4.93 46.00 -45.46
CA ARG A 2 -3.85 45.72 -44.50
C ARG A 2 -3.55 44.23 -44.62
N GLN A 3 -2.34 43.90 -45.07
CA GLN A 3 -1.85 42.53 -45.10
C GLN A 3 -1.54 42.11 -43.66
N TYR A 4 -2.25 41.10 -43.15
CA TYR A 4 -1.84 40.38 -41.95
C TYR A 4 -0.78 39.35 -42.37
N SER A 5 0.50 39.65 -42.14
CA SER A 5 1.55 38.65 -42.28
C SER A 5 1.41 37.62 -41.15
N GLY A 6 1.49 36.34 -41.52
CA GLY A 6 1.36 35.23 -40.60
C GLY A 6 2.43 35.29 -39.51
N SER A 7 1.99 35.29 -38.25
CA SER A 7 2.85 34.82 -37.16
C SER A 7 3.03 33.31 -37.33
N GLY A 8 4.14 32.93 -37.95
CA GLY A 8 4.61 31.55 -38.01
C GLY A 8 4.59 30.92 -36.62
N LYS A 9 4.05 29.71 -36.58
CA LYS A 9 3.83 28.85 -35.42
C LYS A 9 5.04 28.87 -34.47
N ARG A 10 4.93 29.56 -33.32
CA ARG A 10 5.90 29.49 -32.21
C ARG A 10 5.55 28.34 -31.27
N TRP A 11 5.57 27.11 -31.79
CA TRP A 11 5.30 25.89 -31.01
C TRP A 11 6.63 25.14 -30.96
N GLY A 12 7.21 25.05 -29.76
CA GLY A 12 8.40 24.23 -29.55
C GLY A 12 8.08 22.75 -29.73
N GLU A 13 9.04 21.99 -30.23
CA GLU A 13 8.98 20.53 -30.18
C GLU A 13 9.49 20.09 -28.80
N PHE A 14 8.63 19.42 -28.03
CA PHE A 14 8.92 18.97 -26.66
C PHE A 14 8.91 17.43 -26.59
N SER A 15 9.38 16.78 -27.64
CA SER A 15 9.42 15.31 -27.77
C SER A 15 10.17 14.66 -26.59
N GLU A 16 11.34 15.19 -26.23
CA GLU A 16 12.13 14.68 -25.08
C GLU A 16 11.38 14.81 -23.74
N LEU A 17 10.73 15.95 -23.50
CA LEU A 17 9.95 16.17 -22.26
C LEU A 17 8.71 15.27 -22.23
N ARG A 18 8.07 15.09 -23.38
CA ARG A 18 6.92 14.19 -23.51
C ARG A 18 7.33 12.75 -23.20
N GLU A 19 8.41 12.25 -23.80
CA GLU A 19 8.93 10.90 -23.56
C GLU A 19 9.39 10.69 -22.12
N LEU A 20 9.90 11.74 -21.47
CA LEU A 20 10.23 11.69 -20.05
C LEU A 20 8.96 11.49 -19.20
N LEU A 21 7.93 12.31 -19.44
CA LEU A 21 6.68 12.23 -18.68
C LEU A 21 5.94 10.90 -18.92
N GLU A 22 5.90 10.41 -20.16
CA GLU A 22 5.30 9.12 -20.53
C GLU A 22 5.99 7.93 -19.84
N ARG A 23 7.28 8.04 -19.53
CA ARG A 23 8.03 7.00 -18.78
C ARG A 23 7.96 7.18 -17.27
N ALA A 24 7.85 8.42 -16.79
CA ALA A 24 7.95 8.75 -15.37
C ALA A 24 6.60 8.68 -14.64
N ILE A 25 5.49 8.99 -15.29
CA ILE A 25 4.19 9.19 -14.64
C ILE A 25 3.19 8.15 -15.15
N ILE A 26 2.39 7.57 -14.26
CA ILE A 26 1.29 6.67 -14.66
C ILE A 26 0.18 7.42 -15.40
N ASP A 27 -0.60 6.74 -16.24
CA ASP A 27 -1.66 7.38 -17.06
C ASP A 27 -2.70 8.16 -16.24
N ALA A 28 -3.06 7.64 -15.06
CA ALA A 28 -4.05 8.23 -14.17
C ALA A 28 -3.45 8.42 -12.76
N PRO A 29 -2.58 9.43 -12.57
CA PRO A 29 -1.92 9.65 -11.29
C PRO A 29 -2.93 10.17 -10.25
N PRO A 30 -2.73 9.85 -8.96
CA PRO A 30 -3.49 10.46 -7.89
C PRO A 30 -3.38 11.98 -7.89
N VAL A 31 -4.41 12.65 -7.36
CA VAL A 31 -4.47 14.13 -7.30
C VAL A 31 -3.35 14.70 -6.43
N LEU A 32 -2.87 13.94 -5.43
CA LEU A 32 -1.89 14.40 -4.47
C LEU A 32 -0.68 13.45 -4.43
N VAL A 33 0.50 14.00 -4.68
CA VAL A 33 1.79 13.27 -4.57
C VAL A 33 2.03 12.72 -3.16
N ARG A 34 1.41 13.31 -2.14
CA ARG A 34 1.55 12.84 -0.75
C ARG A 34 1.00 11.44 -0.52
N ASP A 35 0.10 10.99 -1.38
CA ASP A 35 -0.56 9.69 -1.29
C ASP A 35 0.25 8.60 -2.04
N GLY A 36 1.32 8.99 -2.75
CA GLY A 36 2.16 8.10 -3.57
C GLY A 36 1.44 7.63 -4.84
N GLY A 37 2.07 6.71 -5.58
CA GLY A 37 1.46 6.09 -6.77
C GLY A 37 1.37 7.00 -7.99
N VAL A 38 2.25 7.98 -8.11
CA VAL A 38 2.38 8.90 -9.25
C VAL A 38 3.42 8.36 -10.24
N ILE A 39 4.55 7.87 -9.73
CA ILE A 39 5.67 7.41 -10.54
C ILE A 39 5.37 6.03 -11.13
N ALA A 40 5.62 5.86 -12.42
CA ALA A 40 5.36 4.63 -13.16
C ALA A 40 6.30 3.49 -12.75
N PRO A 41 5.82 2.22 -12.78
CA PRO A 41 6.69 1.06 -12.63
C PRO A 41 7.80 1.05 -13.68
N GLY A 42 9.01 0.62 -13.31
CA GLY A 42 10.16 0.54 -14.20
C GLY A 42 10.90 1.86 -14.41
N TYR A 43 10.38 2.99 -13.91
CA TYR A 43 11.10 4.27 -13.95
C TYR A 43 12.28 4.31 -12.98
N ASN A 44 12.10 3.72 -11.79
CA ASN A 44 13.12 3.65 -10.76
C ASN A 44 13.12 2.28 -10.08
N ALA A 45 14.21 1.54 -10.24
CA ALA A 45 14.33 0.17 -9.72
C ALA A 45 14.26 0.10 -8.18
N GLU A 46 14.82 1.08 -7.47
CA GLU A 46 14.75 1.12 -6.01
C GLU A 46 13.30 1.36 -5.53
N LEU A 47 12.54 2.24 -6.20
CA LEU A 47 11.13 2.44 -5.91
C LEU A 47 10.32 1.17 -6.14
N ASP A 48 10.60 0.45 -7.23
CA ASP A 48 9.95 -0.83 -7.54
C ASP A 48 10.27 -1.90 -6.50
N GLU A 49 11.52 -1.98 -6.02
CA GLU A 49 11.90 -2.88 -4.92
C GLU A 49 11.11 -2.58 -3.63
N TRP A 50 11.03 -1.30 -3.24
CA TRP A 50 10.27 -0.90 -2.05
C TRP A 50 8.77 -1.16 -2.20
N ARG A 51 8.20 -0.96 -3.40
CA ARG A 51 6.81 -1.27 -3.71
C ARG A 51 6.56 -2.79 -3.69
N GLY A 52 7.43 -3.59 -4.28
CA GLY A 52 7.32 -5.05 -4.27
C GLY A 52 7.36 -5.64 -2.86
N LEU A 53 8.20 -5.08 -1.96
CA LEU A 53 8.20 -5.46 -0.54
C LEU A 53 6.88 -5.12 0.16
N ALA A 54 6.23 -4.02 -0.22
CA ALA A 54 4.93 -3.63 0.31
C ALA A 54 3.78 -4.47 -0.27
N ASP A 55 3.86 -4.91 -1.52
CA ASP A 55 2.83 -5.74 -2.17
C ASP A 55 2.86 -7.18 -1.66
N GLY A 56 4.07 -7.72 -1.40
CA GLY A 56 4.23 -9.01 -0.72
C GLY A 56 3.57 -9.06 0.67
N ALA A 57 3.20 -7.91 1.23
CA ALA A 57 2.41 -7.81 2.44
C ALA A 57 1.04 -8.42 2.31
N THR A 58 0.36 -8.12 1.21
CA THR A 58 -1.00 -8.62 0.99
C THR A 58 -0.98 -10.15 0.94
N ASP A 59 -0.06 -10.72 0.16
CA ASP A 59 0.09 -12.18 0.01
C ASP A 59 0.44 -12.89 1.32
N TYR A 60 1.25 -12.25 2.17
CA TYR A 60 1.60 -12.81 3.46
C TYR A 60 0.42 -12.80 4.43
N LEU A 61 -0.36 -11.71 4.45
CA LEU A 61 -1.54 -11.57 5.31
C LEU A 61 -2.64 -12.56 4.92
N ASP A 62 -2.86 -12.77 3.63
CA ASP A 62 -3.83 -13.76 3.12
C ASP A 62 -3.43 -15.18 3.54
N ARG A 63 -2.13 -15.51 3.41
CA ARG A 63 -1.60 -16.81 3.87
C ARG A 63 -1.72 -16.98 5.39
N LEU A 64 -1.45 -15.91 6.15
CA LEU A 64 -1.61 -15.91 7.60
C LEU A 64 -3.07 -16.13 8.00
N GLU A 65 -4.02 -15.47 7.35
CA GLU A 65 -5.46 -15.64 7.60
C GLU A 65 -5.89 -17.09 7.39
N VAL A 66 -5.54 -17.68 6.24
CA VAL A 66 -5.89 -19.07 5.92
C VAL A 66 -5.27 -20.03 6.93
N ARG A 67 -3.98 -19.88 7.22
CA ARG A 67 -3.25 -20.72 8.18
C ARG A 67 -3.87 -20.69 9.57
N GLU A 68 -4.18 -19.50 10.10
CA GLU A 68 -4.75 -19.38 11.44
C GLU A 68 -6.21 -19.84 11.48
N ARG A 69 -6.98 -19.59 10.42
CA ARG A 69 -8.36 -20.08 10.28
C ARG A 69 -8.42 -21.61 10.32
N GLU A 70 -7.56 -22.27 9.56
CA GLU A 70 -7.46 -23.74 9.53
C GLU A 70 -6.94 -24.31 10.85
N ARG A 71 -5.90 -23.70 11.43
CA ARG A 71 -5.29 -24.16 12.68
C ARG A 71 -6.24 -24.10 13.87
N LEU A 72 -7.08 -23.06 13.93
CA LEU A 72 -7.98 -22.82 15.06
C LEU A 72 -9.41 -23.30 14.79
N GLY A 73 -9.74 -23.64 13.54
CA GLY A 73 -11.12 -23.98 13.13
C GLY A 73 -12.08 -22.78 13.27
N LEU A 74 -11.58 -21.56 13.07
CA LEU A 74 -12.32 -20.32 13.29
C LEU A 74 -12.67 -19.64 11.97
N ASP A 75 -13.78 -20.03 11.35
CA ASP A 75 -14.21 -19.51 10.03
C ASP A 75 -14.43 -17.99 9.99
N THR A 76 -14.61 -17.34 11.15
CA THR A 76 -14.80 -15.89 11.24
C THR A 76 -13.50 -15.12 11.42
N LEU A 77 -12.36 -15.81 11.52
CA LEU A 77 -11.04 -15.19 11.65
C LEU A 77 -10.71 -14.40 10.39
N LYS A 78 -10.36 -13.13 10.58
CA LYS A 78 -9.92 -12.24 9.49
C LYS A 78 -8.68 -11.47 9.88
N VAL A 79 -7.74 -11.32 8.96
CA VAL A 79 -6.61 -10.41 9.11
C VAL A 79 -6.98 -9.08 8.45
N GLY A 80 -6.69 -7.97 9.11
CA GLY A 80 -7.02 -6.65 8.59
C GLY A 80 -6.04 -5.59 9.05
N TYR A 81 -6.19 -4.39 8.49
CA TYR A 81 -5.40 -3.22 8.84
C TYR A 81 -6.31 -2.06 9.29
N ASN A 82 -5.87 -1.31 10.28
CA ASN A 82 -6.50 -0.06 10.69
C ASN A 82 -5.40 1.01 10.83
N ALA A 83 -5.63 2.20 10.29
CA ALA A 83 -4.63 3.28 10.32
C ALA A 83 -4.18 3.70 11.73
N VAL A 84 -5.02 3.50 12.75
CA VAL A 84 -4.73 3.89 14.15
C VAL A 84 -4.08 2.75 14.94
N HIS A 85 -4.55 1.51 14.75
CA HIS A 85 -4.13 0.37 15.57
C HIS A 85 -3.20 -0.61 14.86
N GLY A 86 -2.95 -0.39 13.56
CA GLY A 86 -2.12 -1.26 12.76
C GLY A 86 -2.85 -2.49 12.25
N TYR A 87 -2.07 -3.52 11.91
CA TYR A 87 -2.56 -4.84 11.55
C TYR A 87 -3.17 -5.55 12.75
N TYR A 88 -4.20 -6.36 12.50
CA TYR A 88 -4.88 -7.12 13.54
C TYR A 88 -5.47 -8.41 12.99
N ILE A 89 -5.65 -9.37 13.89
CA ILE A 89 -6.47 -10.57 13.69
C ILE A 89 -7.80 -10.34 14.40
N GLN A 90 -8.89 -10.41 13.65
CA GLN A 90 -10.25 -10.24 14.16
C GLN A 90 -10.91 -11.59 14.31
N ILE A 91 -11.47 -11.85 15.49
CA ILE A 91 -12.25 -13.06 15.80
C ILE A 91 -13.63 -12.61 16.27
N SER A 92 -14.69 -13.32 15.88
CA SER A 92 -16.03 -13.03 16.39
C SER A 92 -16.11 -13.20 17.90
N ARG A 93 -16.95 -12.40 18.57
CA ARG A 93 -17.05 -12.40 20.04
C ARG A 93 -17.49 -13.75 20.61
N GLY A 94 -18.28 -14.53 19.87
CA GLY A 94 -18.68 -15.88 20.27
C GLY A 94 -17.53 -16.89 20.24
N GLN A 95 -16.50 -16.63 19.42
CA GLN A 95 -15.35 -17.52 19.23
C GLN A 95 -14.07 -16.99 19.91
N SER A 96 -14.11 -15.80 20.50
CA SER A 96 -12.92 -15.15 21.09
C SER A 96 -12.31 -15.92 22.27
N GLN A 97 -13.08 -16.79 22.92
CA GLN A 97 -12.59 -17.70 23.97
C GLN A 97 -11.65 -18.79 23.43
N HIS A 98 -11.71 -19.08 22.13
CA HIS A 98 -10.80 -20.03 21.47
C HIS A 98 -9.51 -19.36 20.98
N ALA A 99 -9.34 -18.05 21.20
CA ALA A 99 -8.11 -17.36 20.85
C ALA A 99 -6.94 -17.90 21.69
N PRO A 100 -5.79 -18.24 21.09
CA PRO A 100 -4.63 -18.71 21.82
C PRO A 100 -4.06 -17.67 22.80
N ILE A 101 -3.35 -18.11 23.84
CA ILE A 101 -2.72 -17.23 24.84
C ILE A 101 -1.71 -16.24 24.24
N HIS A 102 -1.04 -16.61 23.14
CA HIS A 102 -0.07 -15.72 22.47
C HIS A 102 -0.74 -14.61 21.65
N TYR A 103 -2.06 -14.62 21.51
CA TYR A 103 -2.81 -13.54 20.88
C TYR A 103 -3.02 -12.42 21.90
N VAL A 104 -2.34 -11.30 21.70
CA VAL A 104 -2.47 -10.14 22.59
C VAL A 104 -3.64 -9.29 22.12
N ARG A 105 -4.68 -9.15 22.96
CA ARG A 105 -5.86 -8.36 22.64
C ARG A 105 -5.49 -6.87 22.47
N ARG A 106 -5.89 -6.27 21.34
CA ARG A 106 -5.64 -4.86 20.97
C ARG A 106 -6.88 -3.98 21.09
N GLN A 107 -8.05 -4.49 20.70
CA GLN A 107 -9.28 -3.72 20.66
C GLN A 107 -10.50 -4.64 20.82
N THR A 108 -11.48 -4.20 21.61
CA THR A 108 -12.77 -4.88 21.77
C THR A 108 -13.84 -4.11 20.99
N LEU A 109 -14.56 -4.80 20.10
CA LEU A 109 -15.69 -4.27 19.35
C LEU A 109 -16.99 -4.91 19.85
N LYS A 110 -18.13 -4.37 19.38
CA LYS A 110 -19.46 -4.88 19.76
C LYS A 110 -19.62 -6.39 19.51
N ASN A 111 -19.17 -6.84 18.33
CA ASN A 111 -19.38 -8.21 17.82
C ASN A 111 -18.08 -8.98 17.57
N ALA A 112 -16.92 -8.39 17.82
CA ALA A 112 -15.62 -8.99 17.52
C ALA A 112 -14.54 -8.51 18.49
N GLU A 113 -13.47 -9.30 18.59
CA GLU A 113 -12.26 -8.96 19.31
C GLU A 113 -11.09 -8.92 18.33
N ARG A 114 -10.21 -7.93 18.48
CA ARG A 114 -9.01 -7.77 17.67
C ARG A 114 -7.78 -8.08 18.50
N TYR A 115 -6.86 -8.79 17.88
CA TYR A 115 -5.63 -9.28 18.48
C TYR A 115 -4.43 -8.95 17.61
N ILE A 116 -3.24 -8.96 18.21
CA ILE A 116 -1.96 -8.96 17.53
C ILE A 116 -1.18 -10.21 17.95
N ILE A 117 -0.39 -10.75 17.04
CA ILE A 117 0.63 -11.77 17.33
C ILE A 117 2.02 -11.20 17.02
N PRO A 118 3.09 -11.69 17.69
CA PRO A 118 4.44 -11.19 17.45
C PRO A 118 4.85 -11.19 15.98
N GLU A 119 4.55 -12.27 15.27
CA GLU A 119 4.83 -12.44 13.84
C GLU A 119 4.23 -11.32 12.98
N LEU A 120 2.95 -10.97 13.23
CA LEU A 120 2.24 -9.92 12.51
C LEU A 120 2.78 -8.52 12.85
N LYS A 121 3.27 -8.32 14.07
CA LYS A 121 3.90 -7.06 14.49
C LYS A 121 5.25 -6.84 13.80
N GLU A 122 6.10 -7.87 13.75
CA GLU A 122 7.38 -7.78 13.03
C GLU A 122 7.16 -7.49 11.54
N TYR A 123 6.12 -8.12 10.98
CA TYR A 123 5.73 -7.90 9.61
C TYR A 123 5.23 -6.48 9.35
N GLU A 124 4.39 -5.94 10.24
CA GLU A 124 3.92 -4.56 10.22
C GLU A 124 5.08 -3.56 10.14
N ASP A 125 6.05 -3.68 11.04
CA ASP A 125 7.19 -2.77 11.12
C ASP A 125 7.99 -2.75 9.80
N LYS A 126 8.16 -3.93 9.18
CA LYS A 126 8.84 -4.07 7.89
C LYS A 126 8.06 -3.40 6.75
N VAL A 127 6.75 -3.60 6.70
CA VAL A 127 5.88 -3.04 5.64
C VAL A 127 5.77 -1.53 5.77
N LEU A 128 5.56 -1.01 6.98
CA LEU A 128 5.48 0.44 7.23
C LEU A 128 6.80 1.13 6.87
N THR A 129 7.93 0.52 7.21
CA THR A 129 9.25 1.03 6.82
C THR A 129 9.41 1.08 5.30
N SER A 130 9.01 0.01 4.60
CA SER A 130 9.13 -0.09 3.14
C SER A 130 8.23 0.93 2.43
N LYS A 131 6.97 1.06 2.87
CA LYS A 131 6.03 2.08 2.35
C LYS A 131 6.53 3.50 2.61
N GLY A 132 7.09 3.77 3.79
CA GLY A 132 7.66 5.06 4.13
C GLY A 132 8.84 5.43 3.22
N LYS A 133 9.72 4.47 2.94
CA LYS A 133 10.86 4.66 2.01
C LYS A 133 10.39 4.85 0.57
N ALA A 134 9.45 4.04 0.09
CA ALA A 134 8.86 4.20 -1.24
C ALA A 134 8.28 5.61 -1.42
N LEU A 135 7.47 6.08 -0.46
CA LEU A 135 6.85 7.40 -0.53
C LEU A 135 7.88 8.54 -0.44
N ALA A 136 8.93 8.38 0.37
CA ALA A 136 9.99 9.37 0.47
C ALA A 136 10.77 9.49 -0.84
N LEU A 137 11.13 8.35 -1.45
CA LEU A 137 11.82 8.29 -2.74
C LEU A 137 10.94 8.84 -3.87
N GLU A 138 9.67 8.47 -3.89
CA GLU A 138 8.70 8.95 -4.88
C GLU A 138 8.51 10.48 -4.84
N LYS A 139 8.67 11.11 -3.67
CA LYS A 139 8.63 12.58 -3.56
C LYS A 139 9.92 13.28 -4.03
N GLN A 140 11.02 12.55 -4.16
CA GLN A 140 12.31 13.08 -4.61
C GLN A 140 12.48 13.00 -6.14
N LEU A 141 11.76 12.08 -6.78
CA LEU A 141 11.72 11.89 -8.24
C LEU A 141 10.80 12.91 -8.91
#